data_AF-A0A0N0D0J6-F1
#
_entry.id   AF-A0A0N0D0J6-F1
#
_cell.length_a   1.000
_cell.length_b   1.000
_cell.length_c   1.000
_cell.angle_alpha   90.00
_cell.angle_beta   90.00
_cell.angle_gamma   90.00
#
_symmetry.space_group_name_H-M   'P 1'
#
loop_
_entity.id
_entity.type
_entity.pdbx_description
1 polymer ?
#
loop_
_entity_poly.entity_id
_entity_poly.type
_entity_poly.pdbx_seq_one_letter_code
_entity_poly.pdbx_strand_id
1 'polypeptide(L)' 'MNKCCHSCGIPINMPEFQGPSKNYCKHCTDKDGIIKPKEEIKKGIAVWLKSWQGDLSEKDSLNRAEHYMLAMPAWAQ' A
#
# COMPACT_ATOMS: atom_id res chain seq x y z
N MET A 1 7.90 17.47 6.75
CA MET A 1 7.90 16.00 6.64
C MET A 1 6.72 15.58 5.79
N ASN A 2 6.96 14.87 4.68
CA ASN A 2 5.88 14.34 3.85
C ASN A 2 5.19 13.21 4.61
N LYS A 3 3.87 13.32 4.78
CA LYS A 3 3.08 12.30 5.47
C LYS A 3 2.73 11.20 4.47
N CYS A 4 3.17 9.97 4.74
CA CYS A 4 2.92 8.82 3.89
C CYS A 4 1.95 7.85 4.56
N CYS A 5 1.24 7.07 3.75
CA CYS A 5 0.39 5.98 4.21
C CYS A 5 1.25 4.94 4.95
N HIS A 6 0.89 4.63 6.18
CA HIS A 6 1.61 3.66 7.01
C HIS A 6 1.50 2.21 6.50
N SER A 7 0.67 1.96 5.48
CA SER A 7 0.43 0.63 4.91
C SER A 7 1.10 0.41 3.55
N CYS A 8 1.25 1.45 2.73
CA CYS A 8 1.77 1.31 1.36
C CYS A 8 2.76 2.41 0.95
N GLY A 9 3.00 3.41 1.80
CA GLY A 9 3.97 4.48 1.53
C GLY A 9 3.47 5.61 0.63
N ILE A 10 2.24 5.55 0.10
CA ILE A 10 1.72 6.61 -0.78
C ILE A 10 1.57 7.94 -0.02
N PRO A 11 1.89 9.10 -0.62
CA PRO A 11 1.75 10.38 0.07
C PRO A 11 0.28 10.73 0.32
N ILE A 12 -0.12 10.88 1.59
CA ILE A 12 -1.52 11.14 1.98
C ILE A 12 -1.85 12.62 2.12
N ASN A 13 -0.87 13.49 1.88
CA ASN A 13 -1.08 14.92 1.72
C ASN A 13 -1.61 15.29 0.33
N MET A 14 -1.65 14.36 -0.63
CA MET A 14 -2.30 14.56 -1.92
C MET A 14 -3.80 14.24 -1.81
N PRO A 15 -4.71 15.18 -2.19
CA PRO A 15 -6.16 14.97 -2.09
C PRO A 15 -6.65 13.72 -2.82
N GLU A 16 -5.97 13.32 -3.89
CA GLU A 16 -6.31 12.12 -4.66
C GLU A 16 -6.16 10.83 -3.85
N PHE A 17 -5.31 10.78 -2.82
CA PHE A 17 -5.08 9.60 -1.99
C PHE A 17 -5.68 9.72 -0.58
N GLN A 18 -6.16 10.90 -0.22
CA GLN A 18 -6.76 11.16 1.08
C GLN A 18 -8.04 10.33 1.25
N GLY A 19 -8.16 9.69 2.41
CA GLY A 19 -9.34 8.95 2.82
C GLY A 19 -9.79 9.39 4.22
N PRO A 20 -10.77 8.67 4.80
CA PRO A 20 -11.25 8.96 6.15
C PRO A 20 -10.20 8.73 7.26
N SER A 21 -9.15 7.94 6.97
CA SER A 21 -8.06 7.71 7.92
C SER A 21 -6.99 8.80 7.89
N LYS A 22 -6.48 9.15 9.08
CA LYS A 22 -5.33 10.07 9.22
C LYS A 22 -4.00 9.44 8.80
N ASN A 23 -3.87 8.10 8.84
CA ASN A 23 -2.60 7.39 8.67
C ASN A 23 -2.54 6.51 7.42
N TYR A 24 -3.69 6.29 6.78
CA TYR A 24 -3.81 5.40 5.63
C TYR A 24 -4.49 6.12 4.46
N CYS A 25 -4.09 5.78 3.24
CA CYS A 25 -4.74 6.29 2.04
C CYS A 25 -6.07 5.58 1.77
N LYS A 26 -6.90 6.19 0.93
CA LYS A 26 -8.21 5.64 0.51
C LYS A 26 -8.14 4.26 -0.16
N HIS A 27 -6.97 3.85 -0.67
CA HIS A 27 -6.79 2.55 -1.31
C HIS A 27 -6.50 1.43 -0.29
N CYS A 28 -5.91 1.76 0.86
CA CYS A 28 -5.58 0.81 1.91
C CYS A 28 -6.68 0.68 2.97
N THR A 29 -7.72 1.51 2.92
CA THR A 29 -8.85 1.44 3.85
C THR A 29 -10.17 1.17 3.16
N ASP A 30 -11.15 0.70 3.93
CA ASP A 30 -12.55 0.73 3.54
C ASP A 30 -13.16 2.15 3.67
N LYS A 31 -14.48 2.23 3.49
CA LYS A 31 -15.26 3.47 3.59
C LYS A 31 -15.25 4.10 4.99
N ASP A 32 -14.98 3.30 6.02
CA ASP A 32 -14.98 3.71 7.42
C ASP A 32 -13.56 4.05 7.90
N GLY A 33 -12.54 3.88 7.03
CA GLY A 33 -11.15 4.18 7.32
C GLY A 33 -10.40 3.07 8.02
N ILE A 34 -11.00 1.88 8.09
CA ILE A 34 -10.38 0.68 8.64
C ILE A 34 -9.48 0.06 7.58
N ILE A 35 -8.27 -0.33 7.99
CA ILE A 35 -7.30 -0.93 7.10
C ILE A 35 -7.83 -2.26 6.54
N LYS A 36 -7.68 -2.44 5.23
CA LYS A 36 -8.08 -3.67 4.55
C LYS A 36 -7.17 -4.84 4.91
N PRO A 37 -7.59 -6.09 4.64
CA PRO A 37 -6.72 -7.25 4.88
C PRO A 37 -5.38 -7.12 4.17
N LYS A 38 -4.31 -7.56 4.85
CA LYS A 38 -2.93 -7.52 4.34
C LYS A 38 -2.82 -8.10 2.92
N GLU A 39 -3.48 -9.22 2.66
CA GLU A 39 -3.49 -9.89 1.35
C GLU A 39 -4.11 -9.06 0.23
N GLU A 40 -5.15 -8.27 0.51
CA GLU A 40 -5.75 -7.38 -0.49
C GLU A 40 -4.79 -6.24 -0.84
N ILE A 41 -4.18 -5.65 0.19
CA ILE A 41 -3.21 -4.55 0.04
C ILE A 41 -1.96 -5.04 -0.71
N LYS A 42 -1.49 -6.26 -0.40
CA LYS A 42 -0.38 -6.90 -1.09
C LYS A 42 -0.62 -7.03 -2.59
N LYS A 43 -1.82 -7.47 -3.00
CA LYS A 43 -2.20 -7.54 -4.42
C LYS A 43 -2.17 -6.17 -5.09
N GLY A 44 -2.68 -5.13 -4.41
CA GLY A 44 -2.63 -3.75 -4.91
C GLY A 44 -1.20 -3.24 -5.08
N ILE A 45 -0.33 -3.48 -4.10
CA ILE A 45 1.09 -3.12 -4.17
C ILE A 45 1.80 -3.90 -5.29
N ALA A 46 1.51 -5.19 -5.45
CA ALA A 46 2.08 -6.01 -6.53
C ALA A 46 1.72 -5.45 -7.92
N VAL A 47 0.46 -5.05 -8.14
CA VAL A 47 0.02 -4.40 -9.38
C VAL A 47 0.75 -3.07 -9.59
N TRP A 48 0.89 -2.25 -8.54
CA TRP A 48 1.61 -0.98 -8.61
C TRP A 48 3.10 -1.19 -8.92
N LEU A 49 3.79 -2.13 -8.26
CA LEU A 49 5.18 -2.45 -8.56
C LEU A 49 5.37 -2.88 -10.01
N LYS A 50 4.45 -3.71 -10.53
CA LYS A 50 4.48 -4.17 -11.92
C LYS A 50 4.31 -3.02 -12.92
N SER A 51 3.58 -1.96 -12.59
CA SER A 51 3.30 -0.87 -13.54
C SER A 51 4.54 -0.07 -13.96
N TRP A 52 5.60 -0.08 -13.16
CA TRP A 52 6.84 0.66 -13.45
C TRP A 52 8.12 -0.20 -13.41
N GLN A 53 8.07 -1.41 -12.87
CA GLN A 53 9.22 -2.35 -12.86
C GLN A 53 9.27 -3.28 -14.09
N GLY A 54 8.25 -3.28 -14.95
CA GLY A 54 8.21 -4.09 -16.18
C GLY A 54 7.68 -5.52 -15.98
N ASP A 55 8.20 -6.47 -16.77
CA ASP A 55 7.73 -7.87 -16.85
C ASP A 55 8.06 -8.70 -15.60
N LEU A 56 7.34 -8.43 -14.51
CA LEU A 56 7.29 -9.31 -13.35
C LEU A 56 6.19 -10.37 -13.54
N SER A 57 6.56 -11.62 -13.27
CA SER A 57 5.57 -12.67 -13.06
C SER A 57 4.67 -12.30 -11.87
N GLU A 58 3.44 -12.82 -11.85
CA GLU A 58 2.52 -12.59 -10.73
C GLU A 58 3.17 -13.00 -9.40
N LYS A 59 3.79 -14.17 -9.37
CA LYS A 59 4.50 -14.69 -8.19
C LYS A 59 5.59 -13.74 -7.70
N ASP A 60 6.43 -13.23 -8.60
CA ASP A 60 7.53 -12.34 -8.23
C ASP A 60 7.01 -10.97 -7.76
N SER A 61 5.93 -10.46 -8.38
CA SER A 61 5.30 -9.21 -7.96
C SER A 61 4.70 -9.31 -6.55
N LEU A 62 4.08 -10.46 -6.20
CA LEU A 62 3.54 -10.71 -4.87
C LEU A 62 4.65 -10.87 -3.82
N ASN A 63 5.72 -11.59 -4.15
CA ASN A 63 6.88 -11.74 -3.27
C ASN A 63 7.57 -10.39 -3.00
N ARG A 64 7.70 -9.53 -4.03
CA ARG A 64 8.24 -8.17 -3.84
C ARG A 64 7.31 -7.31 -2.99
N ALA A 65 6.01 -7.38 -3.22
CA ALA A 65 5.03 -6.66 -2.42
C ALA A 65 5.09 -7.08 -0.94
N GLU A 66 5.21 -8.38 -0.65
CA GLU A 66 5.39 -8.89 0.72
C GLU A 66 6.62 -8.27 1.40
N HIS A 67 7.78 -8.32 0.75
CA HIS A 67 9.01 -7.73 1.31
C HIS A 67 8.91 -6.21 1.48
N TYR A 68 8.31 -5.51 0.51
CA TYR A 68 8.09 -4.07 0.59
C TYR A 68 7.21 -3.71 1.79
N MET A 69 6.15 -4.50 2.03
CA MET A 69 5.24 -4.27 3.15
C MET A 69 5.95 -4.35 4.51
N LEU A 70 6.97 -5.20 4.68
CA LEU A 70 7.73 -5.28 5.94
C LEU A 70 8.40 -3.96 6.34
N ALA A 71 8.67 -3.07 5.39
CA ALA A 71 9.21 -1.74 5.67
C ALA A 71 8.15 -0.71 6.08
N MET A 72 6.86 -1.07 6.02
CA MET A 72 5.75 -0.17 6.32
C MET A 72 5.34 -0.28 7.80
N PRO A 73 5.05 0.84 8.49
CA PRO A 73 4.68 0.82 9.91
C PRO A 73 3.51 -0.09 10.29
N ALA A 74 2.55 -0.31 9.38
CA ALA A 74 1.40 -1.18 9.64
C ALA A 74 1.75 -2.67 9.69
N TRP A 75 2.88 -3.07 9.10
CA TRP A 75 3.26 -4.48 8.91
C TRP A 75 4.63 -4.82 9.48
N ALA A 76 5.33 -3.82 10.04
CA ALA A 76 6.54 -4.04 10.82
C ALA A 76 6.20 -4.89 12.04
N GLN A 77 6.95 -5.99 12.23
CA GLN A 77 6.91 -6.81 13.43
C GLN A 77 7.85 -6.22 14.49
#